data_AF-A0A6A4L077-F1
#
_entry.id   AF-A0A6A4L077-F1
#
_cell.length_a   1.000
_cell.length_b   1.000
_cell.length_c   1.000
_cell.angle_alpha   90.00
_cell.angle_beta   90.00
_cell.angle_gamma   90.00
#
_symmetry.space_group_name_H-M   'P 1'
#
loop_
_entity.id
_entity.type
_entity.pdbx_description
1 polymer ?
#
loop_
_entity_poly.entity_id
_entity_poly.type
_entity_poly.pdbx_seq_one_letter_code
_entity_poly.pdbx_strand_id
1 'polypeptide(L)'
;MKEARKKTNSTPAPSAAIFISKRENIFGSRVFGTKAQFCHNGPVHGLTIECDTINDDDPCLVIRIDSKTEMKVKRLKWKFRGNQIIWIDGLPVEVFWDVHNWLFGTDFGSAIFMFQTCLSAEKLWDSQTYSDPWPCSQSFRESKSQVLGFSLILYAWKNE
;
A
#
# COMPACT_ATOMS: atom_id res chain seq x y z
N MET A 1 28.81 11.30 -13.46
CA MET A 1 28.33 9.91 -13.73
C MET A 1 28.88 9.31 -15.03
N LYS A 2 29.17 10.09 -16.08
CA LYS A 2 29.68 9.59 -17.38
C LYS A 2 31.10 8.99 -17.31
N GLU A 3 32.00 9.54 -16.49
CA GLU A 3 33.40 9.08 -16.42
C GLU A 3 33.60 7.82 -15.59
N ALA A 4 32.81 7.62 -14.54
CA ALA A 4 32.91 6.43 -13.67
C ALA A 4 32.54 5.12 -14.39
N ARG A 5 31.65 5.20 -15.40
CA ARG A 5 31.16 4.05 -16.18
C ARG A 5 32.17 3.51 -17.19
N LYS A 6 33.20 4.30 -17.54
CA LYS A 6 34.18 3.94 -18.59
C LYS A 6 35.35 3.10 -18.05
N LYS A 7 35.53 3.06 -16.72
CA LYS A 7 36.62 2.31 -16.06
C LYS A 7 36.23 0.89 -15.65
N THR A 8 34.95 0.61 -15.47
CA THR A 8 34.46 -0.76 -15.24
C THR A 8 33.94 -1.28 -16.57
N ASN A 9 34.56 -2.32 -17.13
CA ASN A 9 34.03 -3.07 -18.27
C ASN A 9 32.74 -3.85 -17.86
N SER A 10 31.82 -3.20 -17.16
CA SER A 10 30.55 -3.76 -16.74
C SER A 10 29.53 -3.50 -17.84
N THR A 11 29.10 -4.59 -18.48
CA THR A 11 27.89 -4.60 -19.30
C THR A 11 26.74 -3.94 -18.52
N PRO A 12 25.96 -3.01 -19.12
CA PRO A 12 24.76 -2.49 -18.49
C PRO A 12 23.88 -3.66 -18.04
N ALA A 13 23.45 -3.66 -16.77
CA ALA A 13 22.55 -4.69 -16.27
C ALA A 13 21.31 -4.77 -17.19
N PRO A 14 20.98 -5.94 -17.78
CA PRO A 14 19.88 -6.05 -18.74
C PRO A 14 18.49 -5.95 -18.13
N SER A 15 18.35 -5.69 -16.83
CA SER A 15 17.05 -5.57 -16.17
C SER A 15 16.95 -4.24 -15.43
N ALA A 16 15.89 -3.50 -15.73
CA ALA A 16 15.46 -2.41 -14.86
C ALA A 16 15.17 -3.00 -13.46
N ALA A 17 15.76 -2.44 -12.42
CA ALA A 17 15.44 -2.85 -11.05
C ALA A 17 13.94 -2.59 -10.79
N ILE A 18 13.22 -3.60 -10.30
CA ILE A 18 11.78 -3.51 -10.02
C ILE A 18 11.59 -3.25 -8.53
N PHE A 19 10.80 -2.23 -8.21
CA PHE A 19 10.50 -1.84 -6.84
C PHE A 19 9.35 -2.68 -6.28
N ILE A 20 9.67 -3.61 -5.37
CA ILE A 20 8.70 -4.59 -4.83
C ILE A 20 8.20 -4.25 -3.43
N SER A 21 8.90 -3.41 -2.68
CA SER A 21 8.44 -3.00 -1.35
C SER A 21 9.05 -1.69 -0.86
N LYS A 22 8.33 -1.02 0.05
CA LYS A 22 8.74 0.21 0.72
C LYS A 22 8.28 0.21 2.17
N ARG A 23 9.09 0.78 3.05
CA ARG A 23 8.70 1.07 4.44
C ARG A 23 9.00 2.53 4.75
N GLU A 24 8.05 3.23 5.36
CA GLU A 24 8.17 4.66 5.68
C GLU A 24 7.64 4.96 7.09
N ASN A 25 8.17 6.03 7.68
CA ASN A 25 7.55 6.69 8.83
C ASN A 25 6.88 7.97 8.34
N ILE A 26 5.61 8.15 8.70
CA ILE A 26 4.84 9.35 8.40
C ILE A 26 4.41 10.00 9.71
N PHE A 27 4.36 11.33 9.73
CA PHE A 27 4.08 12.11 10.92
C PHE A 27 2.90 13.05 10.65
N GLY A 28 2.07 13.27 11.66
CA GLY A 28 0.90 14.13 11.56
C GLY A 28 0.13 14.17 12.87
N SER A 29 -0.84 15.09 12.97
CA SER A 29 -1.70 15.19 14.15
C SER A 29 -3.04 14.49 13.90
N ARG A 30 -3.72 14.86 12.81
CA ARG A 30 -5.03 14.29 12.38
C ARG A 30 -4.98 13.60 11.03
N VAL A 31 -4.13 14.11 10.14
CA VAL A 31 -4.00 13.65 8.75
C VAL A 31 -2.54 13.26 8.52
N PHE A 32 -2.33 12.06 8.01
CA PHE A 32 -1.01 11.49 7.73
C PHE A 32 -0.90 11.26 6.23
N GLY A 33 0.00 11.99 5.57
CA GLY A 33 0.12 11.98 4.11
C GLY A 33 1.43 11.36 3.62
N THR A 34 1.37 10.63 2.52
CA THR A 34 2.54 10.21 1.74
C THR A 34 2.18 10.10 0.26
N LYS A 35 3.16 9.77 -0.58
CA LYS A 35 2.96 9.46 -1.99
C LYS A 35 3.36 8.02 -2.26
N ALA A 36 2.51 7.29 -2.98
CA ALA A 36 2.71 5.88 -3.28
C ALA A 36 2.49 5.59 -4.76
N GLN A 37 3.26 4.64 -5.29
CA GLN A 37 3.08 4.07 -6.62
C GLN A 37 2.76 2.58 -6.42
N PHE A 38 1.57 2.15 -6.81
CA PHE A 38 1.08 0.80 -6.51
C PHE A 38 1.41 -0.23 -7.61
N CYS A 39 1.76 0.21 -8.82
CA CYS A 39 2.22 -0.67 -9.91
C CYS A 39 3.49 -0.15 -10.57
N HIS A 40 4.30 -1.06 -11.12
CA HIS A 40 5.54 -0.69 -11.82
C HIS A 40 5.23 0.23 -13.02
N ASN A 41 5.87 1.40 -13.06
CA ASN A 41 5.62 2.46 -14.04
C ASN A 41 4.19 3.04 -14.02
N GLY A 42 3.43 2.80 -12.95
CA GLY A 42 2.12 3.41 -12.74
C GLY A 42 2.18 4.87 -12.33
N PRO A 43 1.02 5.55 -12.23
CA PRO A 43 0.96 6.88 -11.65
C PRO A 43 1.34 6.89 -10.16
N VAL A 44 1.79 8.05 -9.69
CA VAL A 44 2.05 8.30 -8.27
C VAL A 44 0.80 8.94 -7.68
N HIS A 45 0.25 8.32 -6.64
CA HIS A 45 -0.94 8.80 -5.96
C HIS A 45 -0.60 9.49 -4.65
N GLY A 46 -1.39 10.50 -4.29
CA GLY A 46 -1.44 11.04 -2.94
C GLY A 46 -2.25 10.12 -2.03
N LEU A 47 -1.61 9.57 -1.01
CA LEU A 47 -2.25 8.75 0.00
C LEU A 47 -2.39 9.56 1.29
N THR A 48 -3.62 9.68 1.81
CA THR A 48 -3.85 10.26 3.13
C THR A 48 -4.62 9.30 4.03
N ILE A 49 -4.21 9.26 5.29
CA ILE A 49 -4.80 8.45 6.34
C ILE A 49 -5.27 9.41 7.43
N GLU A 50 -6.53 9.26 7.84
CA GLU A 50 -7.14 10.10 8.86
C GLU A 50 -7.78 9.21 9.92
N CYS A 51 -7.59 9.57 11.19
CA CYS A 51 -8.33 9.01 12.30
C CYS A 51 -9.21 10.13 12.86
N ASP A 52 -10.50 10.08 12.55
CA ASP A 52 -11.45 11.05 13.09
C ASP A 52 -11.75 10.67 14.54
N THR A 53 -11.04 11.32 15.47
CA THR A 53 -11.29 11.23 16.91
C THR A 53 -12.06 12.45 17.44
N ILE A 54 -12.66 13.27 16.55
CA ILE A 54 -13.30 14.53 16.96
C ILE A 54 -14.56 14.25 17.77
N ASN A 55 -15.29 13.19 17.39
CA ASN A 55 -16.41 12.68 18.16
C ASN A 55 -15.92 11.46 18.94
N ASP A 56 -15.58 11.69 20.21
CA ASP A 56 -14.93 10.71 21.09
C ASP A 56 -15.72 9.39 21.23
N ASP A 57 -17.01 9.42 20.90
CA ASP A 57 -17.93 8.28 21.00
C ASP A 57 -17.82 7.26 19.85
N ASP A 58 -17.42 7.66 18.63
CA ASP A 58 -17.36 6.74 17.49
C ASP A 58 -16.22 7.10 16.50
N PRO A 59 -14.95 6.87 16.87
CA PRO A 59 -13.85 7.17 15.98
C PRO A 59 -13.91 6.33 14.72
N CYS A 60 -13.46 6.91 13.60
CA CYS A 60 -13.40 6.22 12.32
C CYS A 60 -12.05 6.40 11.62
N LEU A 61 -11.66 5.37 10.88
CA LEU A 61 -10.47 5.39 10.02
C LEU A 61 -10.92 5.72 8.60
N VAL A 62 -10.29 6.72 7.98
CA VAL A 62 -10.53 7.11 6.60
C VAL A 62 -9.21 7.02 5.84
N ILE A 63 -9.24 6.36 4.68
CA ILE A 63 -8.13 6.37 3.73
C ILE A 63 -8.61 7.02 2.45
N ARG A 64 -7.82 7.99 1.96
CA ARG A 64 -8.06 8.66 0.70
C ARG A 64 -6.90 8.43 -0.26
N ILE A 65 -7.25 8.24 -1.52
CA ILE A 65 -6.32 8.21 -2.66
C ILE A 65 -6.70 9.39 -3.55
N ASP A 66 -5.75 10.28 -3.82
CA ASP A 66 -5.94 11.51 -4.60
C ASP A 66 -7.16 12.33 -4.13
N SER A 67 -7.28 12.48 -2.81
CA SER A 67 -8.39 13.17 -2.11
C SER A 67 -9.75 12.46 -2.15
N LYS A 68 -9.90 11.37 -2.92
CA LYS A 68 -11.11 10.54 -2.95
C LYS A 68 -11.09 9.51 -1.83
N THR A 69 -12.20 9.37 -1.09
CA THR A 69 -12.32 8.37 -0.03
C THR A 69 -12.49 6.97 -0.62
N GLU A 70 -11.48 6.12 -0.44
CA GLU A 70 -11.51 4.71 -0.88
C GLU A 70 -11.89 3.75 0.26
N MET A 71 -11.61 4.12 1.51
CA MET A 71 -11.95 3.30 2.68
C MET A 71 -12.47 4.16 3.82
N LYS A 72 -13.54 3.69 4.49
CA LYS A 72 -14.02 4.26 5.76
C LYS A 72 -14.47 3.15 6.72
N VAL A 73 -13.77 3.02 7.84
CA VAL A 73 -14.08 2.05 8.90
C VAL A 73 -14.66 2.78 10.10
N LYS A 74 -15.97 2.63 10.32
CA LYS A 74 -16.68 3.14 11.52
C LYS A 74 -16.49 2.20 12.72
N ARG A 75 -16.83 2.65 13.93
CA ARG A 75 -16.70 1.86 15.17
C ARG A 75 -15.28 1.37 15.36
N LEU A 76 -14.29 2.24 15.15
CA LEU A 76 -12.88 1.87 15.08
C LEU A 76 -12.37 1.30 16.41
N LYS A 77 -12.95 1.69 17.55
CA LYS A 77 -12.67 1.06 18.87
C LYS A 77 -12.96 -0.45 18.89
N TRP A 78 -13.80 -0.96 18.00
CA TRP A 78 -14.10 -2.39 17.84
C TRP A 78 -13.36 -3.01 16.66
N LYS A 79 -12.89 -2.18 15.72
CA LYS A 79 -12.24 -2.57 14.46
C LYS A 79 -10.81 -2.00 14.37
N PHE A 80 -10.13 -1.92 15.50
CA PHE A 80 -8.81 -1.27 15.59
C PHE A 80 -7.71 -2.08 14.88
N ARG A 81 -7.98 -3.34 14.53
CA ARG A 81 -7.19 -4.18 13.63
C ARG A 81 -8.09 -4.79 12.58
N GLY A 82 -7.61 -4.88 11.35
CA GLY A 82 -8.38 -5.50 10.26
C GLY A 82 -7.75 -5.27 8.90
N ASN A 83 -8.46 -5.72 7.87
CA ASN A 83 -8.08 -5.56 6.48
C ASN A 83 -9.30 -5.31 5.58
N GLN A 84 -9.07 -4.68 4.42
CA GLN A 84 -10.07 -4.41 3.39
C GLN A 84 -9.37 -4.19 2.05
N ILE A 85 -10.00 -4.62 0.95
CA ILE A 85 -9.52 -4.34 -0.41
C ILE A 85 -10.11 -3.02 -0.91
N ILE A 86 -9.26 -2.17 -1.48
CA ILE A 86 -9.63 -0.98 -2.25
C ILE A 86 -9.16 -1.13 -3.70
N TRP A 87 -9.73 -0.32 -4.60
CA TRP A 87 -9.38 -0.33 -6.02
C TRP A 87 -8.71 0.98 -6.42
N ILE A 88 -7.48 0.89 -6.94
CA ILE A 88 -6.70 2.04 -7.39
C ILE A 88 -6.37 1.79 -8.85
N ASP A 89 -6.87 2.62 -9.76
CA ASP A 89 -6.69 2.46 -11.21
C ASP A 89 -7.04 1.06 -11.75
N GLY A 90 -8.06 0.42 -11.17
CA GLY A 90 -8.45 -0.95 -11.54
C GLY A 90 -7.56 -2.05 -10.98
N LEU A 91 -6.56 -1.70 -10.16
CA LEU A 91 -5.73 -2.65 -9.41
C LEU A 91 -6.30 -2.87 -8.00
N PRO A 92 -6.54 -4.12 -7.57
CA PRO A 92 -6.91 -4.41 -6.19
C PRO A 92 -5.71 -4.25 -5.26
N VAL A 93 -5.89 -3.44 -4.21
CA VAL A 93 -4.91 -3.22 -3.16
C VAL A 93 -5.52 -3.62 -1.83
N GLU A 94 -4.97 -4.65 -1.21
CA GLU A 94 -5.35 -5.05 0.14
C GLU A 94 -4.68 -4.14 1.16
N VAL A 95 -5.50 -3.55 2.02
CA VAL A 95 -5.07 -2.64 3.08
C VAL A 95 -5.24 -3.34 4.41
N PHE A 96 -4.18 -3.42 5.19
CA PHE A 96 -4.17 -3.88 6.57
C PHE A 96 -3.92 -2.70 7.50
N TRP A 97 -4.54 -2.71 8.67
CA TRP A 97 -4.32 -1.69 9.69
C TRP A 97 -4.20 -2.30 11.09
N ASP A 98 -3.34 -1.68 11.90
CA ASP A 98 -3.35 -1.74 13.36
C ASP A 98 -3.25 -0.31 13.89
N VAL A 99 -4.37 0.18 14.44
CA VAL A 99 -4.49 1.54 15.01
C VAL A 99 -4.68 1.50 16.53
N HIS A 100 -4.37 0.36 17.17
CA HIS A 100 -4.57 0.22 18.62
C HIS A 100 -3.85 1.32 19.41
N ASN A 101 -2.59 1.59 19.09
CA ASN A 101 -1.79 2.56 19.83
C ASN A 101 -2.21 4.02 19.54
N TRP A 102 -2.92 4.30 18.44
CA TRP A 102 -3.58 5.60 18.23
C TRP A 102 -4.82 5.82 19.10
N LEU A 103 -5.55 4.76 19.45
CA LEU A 103 -6.83 4.82 20.16
C LEU A 103 -6.69 4.63 21.68
N PHE A 104 -5.75 3.78 22.10
CA PHE A 104 -5.61 3.34 23.49
C PHE A 104 -4.20 3.56 24.05
N GLY A 105 -3.30 4.15 23.24
CA GLY A 105 -1.95 4.51 23.65
C GLY A 105 -1.89 5.85 24.39
N THR A 106 -0.68 6.23 24.82
CA THR A 106 -0.40 7.57 25.35
C THR A 106 -0.37 8.61 24.23
N ASP A 107 -0.16 9.89 24.57
CA ASP A 107 -0.27 11.03 23.65
C ASP A 107 0.56 10.89 22.35
N PHE A 108 1.66 10.12 22.37
CA PHE A 108 2.52 9.83 21.21
C PHE A 108 2.19 8.49 20.53
N GLY A 109 0.90 8.23 20.34
CA GLY A 109 0.42 7.01 19.72
C GLY A 109 0.94 6.80 18.29
N SER A 110 1.14 5.54 17.93
CA SER A 110 1.51 5.10 16.57
C SER A 110 0.45 4.18 15.97
N ALA A 111 0.44 4.07 14.64
CA ALA A 111 -0.32 3.06 13.92
C ALA A 111 0.50 2.47 12.78
N ILE A 112 0.12 1.28 12.36
CA ILE A 112 0.77 0.55 11.27
C ILE A 112 -0.26 0.30 10.19
N PHE A 113 0.11 0.61 8.96
CA PHE A 113 -0.66 0.31 7.76
C PHE A 113 0.20 -0.49 6.79
N MET A 114 -0.41 -1.44 6.10
CA MET A 114 0.22 -2.13 4.98
C MET A 114 -0.71 -2.09 3.78
N PHE A 115 -0.19 -1.64 2.64
CA PHE A 115 -0.87 -1.69 1.36
C PHE A 115 -0.16 -2.72 0.51
N GLN A 116 -0.88 -3.74 0.07
CA GLN A 116 -0.33 -4.85 -0.68
C GLN A 116 -1.14 -5.03 -1.96
N THR A 117 -0.48 -4.94 -3.12
CA THR A 117 -1.16 -5.19 -4.39
C THR A 117 -1.22 -6.68 -4.67
N CYS A 118 -2.39 -7.19 -4.99
CA CYS A 118 -2.56 -8.61 -5.32
C CYS A 118 -1.94 -8.91 -6.70
N LEU A 119 -1.26 -10.06 -6.83
CA LEU A 119 -0.83 -10.57 -8.12
C LEU A 119 -2.06 -10.97 -8.93
N SER A 120 -2.13 -10.59 -10.22
CA SER A 120 -2.88 -11.40 -11.17
C SER A 120 -2.13 -12.74 -11.26
N ALA A 121 -2.73 -13.81 -10.76
CA ALA A 121 -2.13 -15.15 -10.73
C ALA A 121 -1.84 -15.73 -12.12
N GLU A 122 -2.16 -15.01 -13.20
CA GLU A 122 -2.14 -15.53 -14.56
C GLU A 122 -0.74 -15.69 -15.19
N LYS A 123 0.36 -15.34 -14.50
CA LYS A 123 1.74 -15.51 -15.04
C LYS A 123 2.69 -16.39 -14.21
N LEU A 124 2.23 -17.01 -13.12
CA LEU A 124 3.09 -17.87 -12.29
C LEU A 124 2.89 -19.37 -12.52
N TRP A 125 1.91 -19.75 -13.35
CA TRP A 125 1.46 -21.14 -13.56
C TRP A 125 2.00 -21.80 -14.84
N ASP A 126 2.86 -21.14 -15.62
CA ASP A 126 3.57 -21.80 -16.72
C ASP A 126 4.64 -22.81 -16.23
N SER A 127 4.75 -23.03 -14.92
CA SER A 127 5.48 -24.16 -14.37
C SER A 127 4.84 -24.66 -13.07
N GLN A 128 4.18 -25.83 -13.19
CA GLN A 128 3.79 -26.79 -12.13
C GLN A 128 2.36 -26.71 -11.58
N THR A 129 1.49 -27.53 -12.20
CA THR A 129 0.81 -28.71 -11.62
C THR A 129 0.23 -28.61 -10.18
N TYR A 130 -1.11 -28.63 -10.13
CA TYR A 130 -2.03 -29.02 -9.03
C TYR A 130 -1.82 -28.45 -7.62
N SER A 131 -2.61 -27.43 -7.25
CA SER A 131 -3.74 -27.49 -6.27
C SER A 131 -4.31 -26.09 -6.03
N ASP A 132 -5.64 -25.99 -5.92
CA ASP A 132 -6.45 -24.75 -5.95
C ASP A 132 -6.00 -23.62 -5.01
N PRO A 133 -6.12 -22.36 -5.45
CA PRO A 133 -7.05 -21.45 -4.77
C PRO A 133 -7.87 -20.57 -5.75
N TRP A 134 -9.06 -20.20 -5.28
CA TRP A 134 -10.21 -19.58 -5.96
C TRP A 134 -9.97 -18.42 -6.97
N PRO A 135 -10.91 -18.19 -7.90
CA PRO A 135 -10.73 -17.25 -9.00
C PRO A 135 -11.29 -15.85 -8.66
N CYS A 136 -10.41 -14.85 -8.57
CA CYS A 136 -10.81 -13.46 -8.86
C CYS A 136 -10.65 -13.26 -10.37
N SER A 137 -11.67 -13.64 -11.14
CA SER A 137 -11.69 -13.46 -12.58
C SER A 137 -12.56 -12.27 -12.96
N GLN A 138 -11.92 -11.16 -13.31
CA GLN A 138 -12.42 -10.27 -14.36
C GLN A 138 -11.23 -9.89 -15.24
N SER A 139 -11.29 -10.38 -16.48
CA SER A 139 -10.32 -10.15 -17.53
C SER A 139 -10.11 -8.65 -17.75
N PHE A 140 -8.90 -8.17 -17.45
CA PHE A 140 -8.40 -6.91 -17.96
C PHE A 140 -7.40 -7.24 -19.07
N ARG A 141 -7.68 -6.78 -20.29
CA ARG A 141 -6.70 -6.84 -21.38
C ARG A 141 -5.55 -5.91 -21.01
N GLU A 142 -4.44 -6.47 -20.54
CA GLU A 142 -3.26 -5.66 -20.25
C GLU A 142 -2.01 -6.19 -20.94
N SER A 143 -1.31 -5.23 -21.55
CA SER A 143 -0.04 -5.32 -22.24
C SER A 143 1.00 -6.07 -21.41
N LYS A 144 1.91 -6.80 -22.07
CA LYS A 144 2.96 -7.69 -21.51
C LYS A 144 3.90 -7.03 -20.49
N SER A 145 3.41 -6.69 -19.31
CA SER A 145 4.17 -6.26 -18.14
C SER A 145 4.09 -7.36 -17.08
N GLN A 146 5.24 -7.78 -16.54
CA GLN A 146 5.29 -8.66 -15.38
C GLN A 146 4.89 -7.83 -14.15
N VAL A 147 3.64 -7.93 -13.71
CA VAL A 147 3.18 -7.25 -12.49
C VAL A 147 3.74 -8.05 -11.30
N LEU A 148 4.92 -7.68 -10.83
CA LEU A 148 5.40 -8.11 -9.52
C LEU A 148 4.60 -7.37 -8.45
N GLY A 149 4.19 -8.09 -7.40
CA GLY A 149 3.44 -7.50 -6.29
C GLY A 149 4.27 -6.45 -5.56
N PHE A 150 3.63 -5.33 -5.21
CA PHE A 150 4.18 -4.24 -4.42
C PHE A 150 3.61 -4.24 -3.00
N SER A 151 4.45 -3.92 -2.00
CA SER A 151 4.03 -3.73 -0.61
C SER A 151 4.55 -2.41 -0.03
N LEU A 152 3.67 -1.59 0.53
CA LEU A 152 4.00 -0.37 1.26
C LEU A 152 3.61 -0.53 2.73
N ILE A 153 4.59 -0.42 3.63
CA ILE A 153 4.36 -0.41 5.08
C ILE A 153 4.56 1.02 5.60
N LEU A 154 3.55 1.55 6.27
CA LEU A 154 3.58 2.89 6.87
C LEU A 154 3.49 2.78 8.38
N TYR A 155 4.44 3.40 9.07
CA TYR A 155 4.39 3.68 10.49
C TYR A 155 3.95 5.13 10.67
N ALA A 156 2.74 5.32 11.18
CA ALA A 156 2.13 6.63 11.31
C ALA A 156 2.18 7.11 12.76
N TRP A 157 2.95 8.17 13.01
CA TRP A 157 3.30 8.67 14.34
C TRP A 157 2.61 10.00 14.62
N LYS A 158 1.84 10.07 15.71
CA LYS A 158 1.27 11.35 16.18
C LYS A 158 2.39 12.28 16.64
N ASN A 159 2.44 13.48 16.06
CA ASN A 159 3.30 14.58 16.53
C ASN A 159 2.41 15.72 17.06
N GLU A 160 2.93 16.49 18.03
CA GLU A 160 2.30 17.72 18.57
C GLU A 160 2.03 18.77 17.48
#